data_AF-A0A920S4J6-F1
#
_entry.id   AF-A0A920S4J6-F1
#
_cell.length_a   1.000
_cell.length_b   1.000
_cell.length_c   1.000
_cell.angle_alpha   90.00
_cell.angle_beta   90.00
_cell.angle_gamma   90.00
#
_symmetry.space_group_name_H-M   'P 1'
#
loop_
_entity.id
_entity.type
_entity.pdbx_description
1 polymer ?
#
loop_
_entity_poly.entity_id
_entity_poly.type
_entity_poly.pdbx_seq_one_letter_code
_entity_poly.pdbx_strand_id
1 'polypeptide(L)'
;MKGNRFYCHVNGHLIFESTDRGLQGGKVGLAKFRNTVATFRNFRLGKQVNDETTPIVESLGQALIAEAQTNGGKFKERTLADARKQPGQALRHLDQEAKRLEEQAARLRLASVRLHRRLIRDQLAALFENDDEGVDLFRASLLIAKIDDPDVDVDYYEQAVKKHDCGSKGEVHNNDNDAAKLKTLISYLFEENGYHGSRQDYYNKANSYMNRVLDDREGLPITLSVLVMELAAECGIDGVVGVGAPGHFIIKHVIDEKEQFIDPFDGGKYLSQADTEELVRANTGRSFVPEYLAKSNKRDIVLRMLRNLMGAAQESNQPAELLRYVETLVALQPDSAFDRWSRAVLLIQNRQFGAAKKDLEWLLQAKPTGIDLGTSTGDLSVASVTTHRCPKFKLFYLTDYRVWWSHLGKVGKGA
;
A
#
# COMPACT_ATOMS: atom_id res chain seq x y z
N MET A 1 -42.85 42.37 9.04
CA MET A 1 -41.94 42.33 7.88
C MET A 1 -40.65 43.08 8.20
N LYS A 2 -39.56 42.38 8.51
CA LYS A 2 -38.21 42.93 8.73
C LYS A 2 -37.15 41.92 8.23
N GLY A 3 -37.16 41.63 6.93
CA GLY A 3 -36.12 40.81 6.29
C GLY A 3 -35.89 41.36 4.89
N ASN A 4 -34.84 42.15 4.70
CA ASN A 4 -34.45 42.75 3.41
C ASN A 4 -33.02 43.31 3.47
N ARG A 5 -32.04 42.46 3.82
CA ARG A 5 -30.60 42.79 3.70
C ARG A 5 -29.82 41.53 3.35
N PHE A 6 -28.83 41.69 2.46
CA PHE A 6 -27.89 40.63 2.12
C PHE A 6 -26.54 40.92 2.78
N TYR A 7 -25.99 39.90 3.46
CA TYR A 7 -24.71 39.97 4.15
C TYR A 7 -23.73 38.99 3.49
N CYS A 8 -22.54 39.45 3.12
CA CYS A 8 -21.48 38.62 2.60
C CYS A 8 -20.30 38.57 3.58
N HIS A 9 -19.92 37.36 3.99
CA HIS A 9 -18.80 37.12 4.89
C HIS A 9 -17.68 36.35 4.18
N VAL A 10 -16.42 36.69 4.48
CA VAL A 10 -15.23 35.94 4.07
C VAL A 10 -14.40 35.65 5.32
N ASN A 11 -14.06 34.39 5.54
CA ASN A 11 -13.34 33.92 6.75
C ASN A 11 -13.97 34.40 8.07
N GLY A 12 -15.30 34.47 8.12
CA GLY A 12 -16.06 34.90 9.31
C GLY A 12 -16.18 36.41 9.50
N HIS A 13 -15.53 37.23 8.66
CA HIS A 13 -15.66 38.69 8.71
C HIS A 13 -16.67 39.18 7.67
N LEU A 14 -17.57 40.09 8.09
CA LEU A 14 -18.53 40.75 7.19
C LEU A 14 -17.78 41.73 6.29
N ILE A 15 -17.79 41.48 4.98
CA ILE A 15 -17.06 42.29 4.00
C ILE A 15 -18.00 43.22 3.23
N PHE A 16 -19.29 42.85 3.10
CA PHE A 16 -20.25 43.62 2.32
C PHE A 16 -21.68 43.44 2.85
N GLU A 17 -22.40 44.55 2.99
CA GLU A 17 -23.83 44.62 3.27
C GLU A 17 -24.52 45.45 2.17
N SER A 18 -25.55 44.89 1.54
CA SER A 18 -26.37 45.61 0.55
C SER A 18 -27.78 45.84 1.06
N THR A 19 -28.23 47.09 0.89
CA THR A 19 -29.58 47.57 1.20
C THR A 19 -30.40 47.84 -0.06
N ASP A 20 -29.93 47.36 -1.23
CA ASP A 20 -30.52 47.66 -2.53
C ASP A 20 -32.01 47.28 -2.59
N ARG A 21 -32.86 48.28 -2.84
CA ARG A 21 -34.31 48.15 -3.04
C ARG A 21 -34.70 48.33 -4.52
N GLY A 22 -33.73 48.57 -5.40
CA GLY A 22 -33.91 48.95 -6.78
C GLY A 22 -33.95 47.78 -7.74
N LEU A 23 -34.95 46.89 -7.64
CA LEU A 23 -35.34 46.05 -8.78
C LEU A 23 -36.59 46.64 -9.44
N GLN A 24 -36.45 47.84 -10.00
CA GLN A 24 -37.42 48.34 -10.96
C GLN A 24 -37.14 47.68 -12.32
N GLY A 25 -37.90 46.64 -12.64
CA GLY A 25 -38.12 46.14 -14.00
C GLY A 25 -36.86 45.94 -14.85
N GLY A 26 -36.17 44.81 -14.66
CA GLY A 26 -35.06 44.38 -15.51
C GLY A 26 -34.59 42.97 -15.13
N LYS A 27 -34.22 42.16 -16.11
CA LYS A 27 -33.89 40.72 -15.98
C LYS A 27 -32.89 40.40 -14.86
N VAL A 28 -33.10 39.28 -14.16
CA VAL A 28 -32.11 38.66 -13.26
C VAL A 28 -30.85 38.24 -14.02
N GLY A 29 -29.68 38.57 -13.47
CA GLY A 29 -28.37 38.09 -13.87
C GLY A 29 -27.50 37.82 -12.64
N LEU A 30 -26.66 36.78 -12.68
CA LEU A 30 -25.71 36.45 -11.61
C LEU A 30 -24.27 36.45 -12.14
N ALA A 31 -23.38 37.00 -11.31
CA ALA A 31 -21.99 37.28 -11.63
C ALA A 31 -21.00 36.17 -11.20
N LYS A 32 -19.89 36.13 -11.96
CA LYS A 32 -18.73 35.22 -12.03
C LYS A 32 -17.73 35.36 -10.88
N PHE A 33 -16.89 34.34 -10.61
CA PHE A 33 -15.42 34.49 -10.39
C PHE A 33 -14.63 33.18 -10.61
N ARG A 34 -13.56 33.20 -11.43
CA ARG A 34 -12.13 33.38 -11.03
C ARG A 34 -11.12 33.10 -12.16
N ASN A 35 -11.52 32.54 -13.31
CA ASN A 35 -10.71 32.48 -14.54
C ASN A 35 -11.52 32.89 -15.79
N THR A 36 -10.85 33.45 -16.81
CA THR A 36 -11.39 34.51 -17.69
C THR A 36 -12.12 34.11 -18.97
N VAL A 37 -12.54 32.86 -19.18
CA VAL A 37 -13.56 32.56 -20.21
C VAL A 37 -14.50 31.49 -19.69
N ALA A 38 -15.76 31.86 -19.45
CA ALA A 38 -16.83 30.89 -19.27
C ALA A 38 -17.45 30.65 -20.64
N THR A 39 -17.08 29.55 -21.28
CA THR A 39 -17.73 29.07 -22.50
C THR A 39 -19.01 28.35 -22.09
N PHE A 40 -20.12 29.08 -22.04
CA PHE A 40 -21.42 28.46 -21.87
C PHE A 40 -21.84 27.82 -23.20
N ARG A 41 -21.98 26.49 -23.23
CA ARG A 41 -22.69 25.80 -24.31
C ARG A 41 -24.17 25.72 -23.94
N ASN A 42 -25.08 26.00 -24.89
CA ASN A 42 -26.53 25.96 -24.70
C ASN A 42 -27.12 27.01 -23.73
N PHE A 43 -26.64 28.26 -23.78
CA PHE A 43 -27.32 29.36 -23.09
C PHE A 43 -28.75 29.54 -23.62
N ARG A 44 -29.76 29.43 -22.74
CA ARG A 44 -31.18 29.59 -23.10
C ARG A 44 -31.81 30.70 -22.28
N LEU A 45 -32.55 31.59 -22.96
CA LEU A 45 -33.24 32.71 -22.33
C LEU A 45 -34.66 32.75 -22.89
N GLY A 46 -35.67 32.56 -22.03
CA GLY A 46 -37.07 32.44 -22.46
C GLY A 46 -38.04 32.71 -21.31
N LYS A 47 -39.30 33.00 -21.65
CA LYS A 47 -40.39 33.17 -20.65
C LYS A 47 -40.74 31.86 -19.93
N GLN A 48 -40.47 30.73 -20.59
CA GLN A 48 -40.45 29.39 -20.01
C GLN A 48 -39.13 28.72 -20.44
N VAL A 49 -38.46 28.09 -19.48
CA VAL A 49 -37.31 27.22 -19.73
C VAL A 49 -37.82 25.80 -19.57
N ASN A 50 -37.75 24.99 -20.63
CA ASN A 50 -38.12 23.59 -20.53
C ASN A 50 -37.16 22.89 -19.55
N ASP A 51 -37.71 22.41 -18.44
CA ASP A 51 -36.97 21.64 -17.46
C ASP A 51 -36.76 20.22 -18.01
N GLU A 52 -35.66 20.06 -18.73
CA GLU A 52 -35.27 18.76 -19.24
C GLU A 52 -34.86 17.79 -18.11
N THR A 53 -34.80 18.21 -16.83
CA THR A 53 -34.56 17.30 -15.68
C THR A 53 -35.73 16.38 -15.35
N THR A 54 -36.89 16.62 -15.97
CA THR A 54 -38.05 15.73 -15.89
C THR A 54 -37.63 14.29 -16.25
N PRO A 55 -37.93 13.29 -15.40
CA PRO A 55 -37.64 11.89 -15.70
C PRO A 55 -38.28 11.45 -17.02
N ILE A 56 -37.55 10.63 -17.78
CA ILE A 56 -38.10 9.98 -18.97
C ILE A 56 -39.25 9.05 -18.57
N VAL A 57 -40.18 8.82 -19.50
CA VAL A 57 -41.19 7.77 -19.36
C VAL A 57 -40.49 6.42 -19.11
N GLU A 58 -40.85 5.75 -18.01
CA GLU A 58 -40.15 4.54 -17.53
C GLU A 58 -40.09 3.42 -18.59
N SER A 59 -41.19 3.18 -19.30
CA SER A 59 -41.25 2.17 -20.36
C SER A 59 -40.32 2.47 -21.53
N LEU A 60 -40.17 3.76 -21.90
CA LEU A 60 -39.21 4.19 -22.91
C LEU A 60 -37.77 4.02 -22.40
N GLY A 61 -37.50 4.39 -21.16
CA GLY A 61 -36.18 4.20 -20.53
C GLY A 61 -35.74 2.73 -20.52
N GLN A 62 -36.61 1.83 -20.06
CA GLN A 62 -36.36 0.39 -20.07
C GLN A 62 -36.10 -0.16 -21.48
N ALA A 63 -36.89 0.27 -22.47
CA ALA A 63 -36.70 -0.13 -23.86
C ALA A 63 -35.35 0.36 -24.43
N LEU A 64 -34.96 1.60 -24.14
CA LEU A 64 -33.67 2.16 -24.54
C LEU A 64 -32.51 1.35 -23.97
N ILE A 65 -32.54 1.03 -22.67
CA ILE A 65 -31.47 0.24 -22.02
C ILE A 65 -31.41 -1.18 -22.60
N ALA A 66 -32.56 -1.86 -22.71
CA ALA A 66 -32.62 -3.24 -23.19
C ALA A 66 -32.12 -3.37 -24.65
N GLU A 67 -32.54 -2.45 -25.53
CA GLU A 67 -32.12 -2.47 -26.93
C GLU A 67 -30.65 -2.09 -27.09
N ALA A 68 -30.13 -1.15 -26.29
CA ALA A 68 -28.71 -0.81 -26.28
C ALA A 68 -27.82 -2.02 -25.92
N GLN A 69 -28.28 -2.89 -25.02
CA GLN A 69 -27.53 -4.07 -24.55
C GLN A 69 -27.59 -5.28 -25.50
N THR A 70 -28.63 -5.42 -26.31
CA THR A 70 -28.91 -6.69 -27.03
C THR A 70 -28.85 -6.59 -28.57
N ASN A 71 -28.93 -5.38 -29.15
CA ASN A 71 -28.98 -5.18 -30.61
C ASN A 71 -27.74 -4.49 -31.21
N GLY A 72 -26.56 -4.65 -30.60
CA GLY A 72 -25.35 -3.95 -31.06
C GLY A 72 -25.51 -2.42 -31.09
N GLY A 73 -26.32 -1.86 -30.19
CA GLY A 73 -26.62 -0.43 -30.11
C GLY A 73 -27.69 0.09 -31.10
N LYS A 74 -28.38 -0.78 -31.84
CA LYS A 74 -29.48 -0.38 -32.75
C LYS A 74 -30.82 -0.36 -32.03
N PHE A 75 -31.57 0.73 -32.24
CA PHE A 75 -32.92 0.92 -31.68
C PHE A 75 -34.01 0.57 -32.69
N LYS A 76 -35.11 -0.03 -32.21
CA LYS A 76 -36.30 -0.32 -33.01
C LYS A 76 -37.01 0.99 -33.38
N GLU A 77 -37.68 1.03 -34.54
CA GLU A 77 -38.34 2.24 -35.02
C GLU A 77 -39.43 2.74 -34.07
N ARG A 78 -40.12 1.85 -33.35
CA ARG A 78 -41.08 2.21 -32.30
C ARG A 78 -40.40 2.98 -31.16
N THR A 79 -39.28 2.48 -30.66
CA THR A 79 -38.48 3.09 -29.59
C THR A 79 -37.90 4.44 -30.06
N LEU A 80 -37.44 4.52 -31.30
CA LEU A 80 -37.00 5.77 -31.92
C LEU A 80 -38.13 6.79 -32.06
N ALA A 81 -39.34 6.36 -32.45
CA ALA A 81 -40.49 7.24 -32.58
C ALA A 81 -40.87 7.87 -31.23
N ASP A 82 -40.81 7.10 -30.14
CA ASP A 82 -41.04 7.61 -28.78
C ASP A 82 -39.88 8.49 -28.29
N ALA A 83 -38.62 8.11 -28.54
CA ALA A 83 -37.45 8.91 -28.21
C ALA A 83 -37.42 10.27 -28.94
N ARG A 84 -37.87 10.33 -30.20
CA ARG A 84 -37.98 11.59 -30.99
C ARG A 84 -38.95 12.60 -30.36
N LYS A 85 -39.93 12.15 -29.56
CA LYS A 85 -40.83 13.06 -28.82
C LYS A 85 -40.09 13.79 -27.69
N GLN A 86 -39.05 13.18 -27.13
CA GLN A 86 -38.30 13.68 -25.98
C GLN A 86 -36.78 13.38 -26.09
N PRO A 87 -36.08 13.90 -27.12
CA PRO A 87 -34.72 13.44 -27.47
C PRO A 87 -33.68 13.74 -26.39
N GLY A 88 -33.77 14.90 -25.73
CA GLY A 88 -32.86 15.27 -24.65
C GLY A 88 -33.00 14.38 -23.40
N GLN A 89 -34.21 13.87 -23.13
CA GLN A 89 -34.45 12.94 -22.02
C GLN A 89 -33.96 11.54 -22.36
N ALA A 90 -34.22 11.06 -23.58
CA ALA A 90 -33.75 9.76 -24.07
C ALA A 90 -32.22 9.63 -24.04
N LEU A 91 -31.51 10.61 -24.60
CA LEU A 91 -30.04 10.62 -24.61
C LEU A 91 -29.47 10.69 -23.19
N ARG A 92 -30.01 11.59 -22.35
CA ARG A 92 -29.57 11.71 -20.96
C ARG A 92 -29.80 10.45 -20.15
N HIS A 93 -30.90 9.74 -20.39
CA HIS A 93 -31.19 8.48 -19.71
C HIS A 93 -30.12 7.42 -20.02
N LEU A 94 -29.71 7.31 -21.29
CA LEU A 94 -28.61 6.43 -21.69
C LEU A 94 -27.27 6.88 -21.10
N ASP A 95 -26.95 8.17 -21.11
CA ASP A 95 -25.72 8.71 -20.51
C ASP A 95 -25.66 8.45 -18.99
N GLN A 96 -26.79 8.59 -18.29
CA GLN A 96 -26.91 8.31 -16.87
C GLN A 96 -26.72 6.83 -16.57
N GLU A 97 -27.30 5.95 -17.38
CA GLU A 97 -27.14 4.50 -17.23
C GLU A 97 -25.70 4.06 -17.53
N ALA A 98 -25.08 4.61 -18.58
CA ALA A 98 -23.68 4.36 -18.88
C ALA A 98 -22.78 4.77 -17.70
N LYS A 99 -22.98 5.98 -17.15
CA LYS A 99 -22.25 6.45 -15.97
C LYS A 99 -22.50 5.56 -14.75
N ARG A 100 -23.74 5.10 -14.53
CA ARG A 100 -24.09 4.18 -13.44
C ARG A 100 -23.32 2.86 -13.56
N LEU A 101 -23.24 2.30 -14.77
CA LEU A 101 -22.50 1.07 -15.06
C LEU A 101 -20.98 1.27 -14.89
N GLU A 102 -20.44 2.41 -15.31
CA GLU A 102 -19.03 2.76 -15.09
C GLU A 102 -18.70 2.87 -13.60
N GLU A 103 -19.54 3.54 -12.82
CA GLU A 103 -19.39 3.63 -11.36
C GLU A 103 -19.50 2.24 -10.70
N GLN A 104 -20.42 1.40 -11.16
CA GLN A 104 -20.56 0.02 -10.67
C GLN A 104 -19.32 -0.82 -10.99
N ALA A 105 -18.79 -0.73 -12.21
CA ALA A 105 -17.58 -1.42 -12.62
C ALA A 105 -16.36 -0.93 -11.81
N ALA A 106 -16.25 0.38 -11.56
CA ALA A 106 -15.20 0.94 -10.72
C ALA A 106 -15.27 0.41 -9.27
N ARG A 107 -16.47 0.32 -8.70
CA ARG A 107 -16.68 -0.28 -7.36
C ARG A 107 -16.27 -1.75 -7.30
N LEU A 108 -16.65 -2.54 -8.31
CA LEU A 108 -16.29 -3.96 -8.39
C LEU A 108 -14.78 -4.15 -8.53
N ARG A 109 -14.10 -3.35 -9.37
CA ARG A 109 -12.63 -3.38 -9.49
C ARG A 109 -11.94 -3.06 -8.17
N LEU A 110 -12.40 -2.03 -7.46
CA LEU A 110 -11.86 -1.68 -6.14
C LEU A 110 -12.10 -2.80 -5.11
N ALA A 111 -13.27 -3.43 -5.13
CA ALA A 111 -13.57 -4.58 -4.27
C ALA A 111 -12.67 -5.78 -4.58
N SER A 112 -12.44 -6.06 -5.86
CA SER A 112 -11.53 -7.13 -6.32
C SER A 112 -10.11 -6.91 -5.81
N VAL A 113 -9.56 -5.70 -5.93
CA VAL A 113 -8.21 -5.37 -5.42
C VAL A 113 -8.12 -5.54 -3.90
N ARG A 114 -9.15 -5.12 -3.15
CA ARG A 114 -9.18 -5.29 -1.69
C ARG A 114 -9.28 -6.76 -1.28
N LEU A 115 -10.12 -7.54 -1.97
CA LEU A 115 -10.26 -8.97 -1.74
C LEU A 115 -8.95 -9.70 -2.03
N HIS A 116 -8.32 -9.42 -3.17
CA HIS A 116 -7.02 -9.97 -3.54
C HIS A 116 -5.98 -9.75 -2.44
N ARG A 117 -5.76 -8.50 -2.02
CA ARG A 117 -4.82 -8.17 -0.95
C ARG A 117 -5.13 -8.88 0.36
N ARG A 118 -6.42 -9.02 0.70
CA ARG A 118 -6.84 -9.75 1.89
C ARG A 118 -6.46 -11.22 1.79
N LEU A 119 -6.77 -11.88 0.67
CA LEU A 119 -6.49 -13.30 0.46
C LEU A 119 -4.99 -13.59 0.49
N ILE A 120 -4.17 -12.77 -0.19
CA ILE A 120 -2.70 -12.95 -0.18
C ILE A 120 -2.12 -12.72 1.22
N ARG A 121 -2.61 -11.72 1.95
CA ARG A 121 -2.21 -11.52 3.35
C ARG A 121 -2.59 -12.71 4.23
N ASP A 122 -3.79 -13.26 4.07
CA ASP A 122 -4.24 -14.41 4.84
C ASP A 122 -3.40 -15.66 4.50
N GLN A 123 -3.04 -15.86 3.23
CA GLN A 123 -2.08 -16.90 2.81
C GLN A 123 -0.70 -16.70 3.44
N LEU A 124 -0.18 -15.48 3.41
CA LEU A 124 1.11 -15.15 4.02
C LEU A 124 1.09 -15.37 5.53
N ALA A 125 0.01 -14.97 6.22
CA ALA A 125 -0.15 -15.20 7.66
C ALA A 125 -0.24 -16.70 8.00
N ALA A 126 -0.91 -17.50 7.17
CA ALA A 126 -1.04 -18.94 7.34
C ALA A 126 0.33 -19.66 7.32
N LEU A 127 1.31 -19.16 6.56
CA LEU A 127 2.67 -19.71 6.58
C LEU A 127 3.32 -19.64 7.97
N PHE A 128 2.90 -18.69 8.81
CA PHE A 128 3.47 -18.40 10.13
C PHE A 128 2.57 -18.84 11.30
N GLU A 129 1.54 -19.65 11.08
CA GLU A 129 0.68 -20.17 12.15
C GLU A 129 1.41 -21.21 13.03
N ASN A 130 2.34 -21.95 12.42
CA ASN A 130 3.17 -22.95 13.09
C ASN A 130 4.56 -22.39 13.41
N ASP A 131 5.45 -23.24 13.92
CA ASP A 131 6.83 -22.86 14.23
C ASP A 131 7.60 -22.37 12.99
N ASP A 132 8.55 -21.46 13.22
CA ASP A 132 9.29 -20.74 12.18
C ASP A 132 10.16 -21.68 11.33
N GLU A 133 10.56 -22.84 11.86
CA GLU A 133 11.41 -23.81 11.15
C GLU A 133 10.76 -24.28 9.82
N GLY A 134 9.46 -24.56 9.83
CA GLY A 134 8.72 -25.08 8.66
C GLY A 134 8.28 -24.01 7.64
N VAL A 135 8.56 -22.73 7.88
CA VAL A 135 8.13 -21.65 6.99
C VAL A 135 8.91 -21.69 5.68
N ASP A 136 8.20 -21.70 4.55
CA ASP A 136 8.79 -21.44 3.23
C ASP A 136 9.01 -19.91 3.06
N LEU A 137 10.26 -19.48 3.31
CA LEU A 137 10.63 -18.06 3.27
C LEU A 137 10.61 -17.51 1.84
N PHE A 138 11.01 -18.31 0.86
CA PHE A 138 11.04 -17.88 -0.53
C PHE A 138 9.62 -17.69 -1.07
N ARG A 139 8.71 -18.64 -0.80
CA ARG A 139 7.27 -18.47 -1.08
C ARG A 139 6.70 -17.25 -0.39
N ALA A 140 7.02 -17.03 0.89
CA ALA A 140 6.59 -15.84 1.61
C ALA A 140 7.07 -14.55 0.91
N SER A 141 8.30 -14.51 0.40
CA SER A 141 8.85 -13.37 -0.33
C SER A 141 8.14 -13.11 -1.68
N LEU A 142 7.70 -14.15 -2.38
CA LEU A 142 6.89 -14.04 -3.60
C LEU A 142 5.47 -13.56 -3.30
N LEU A 143 4.86 -14.04 -2.20
CA LEU A 143 3.55 -13.57 -1.75
C LEU A 143 3.56 -12.07 -1.40
N ILE A 144 4.66 -11.54 -0.86
CA ILE A 144 4.80 -10.09 -0.63
C ILE A 144 4.65 -9.32 -1.95
N ALA A 145 5.30 -9.76 -3.03
CA ALA A 145 5.14 -9.15 -4.34
C ALA A 145 3.71 -9.28 -4.87
N LYS A 146 3.10 -10.45 -4.67
CA LYS A 146 1.72 -10.73 -5.08
C LYS A 146 0.68 -9.86 -4.37
N ILE A 147 0.99 -9.21 -3.25
CA ILE A 147 0.08 -8.21 -2.63
C ILE A 147 -0.20 -7.05 -3.59
N ASP A 148 0.81 -6.64 -4.35
CA ASP A 148 0.75 -5.48 -5.24
C ASP A 148 0.49 -5.85 -6.69
N ASP A 149 0.94 -7.04 -7.10
CA ASP A 149 0.81 -7.53 -8.46
C ASP A 149 0.07 -8.90 -8.47
N PRO A 150 -1.24 -8.91 -8.79
CA PRO A 150 -2.03 -10.13 -8.85
C PRO A 150 -1.51 -11.17 -9.84
N ASP A 151 -0.77 -10.74 -10.87
CA ASP A 151 -0.35 -11.58 -11.99
C ASP A 151 0.94 -12.36 -11.70
N VAL A 152 1.59 -12.14 -10.55
CA VAL A 152 2.77 -12.91 -10.11
C VAL A 152 2.42 -14.39 -9.98
N ASP A 153 3.04 -15.23 -10.81
CA ASP A 153 2.91 -16.68 -10.75
C ASP A 153 3.94 -17.27 -9.77
N VAL A 154 3.51 -17.52 -8.54
CA VAL A 154 4.38 -18.02 -7.46
C VAL A 154 5.01 -19.36 -7.83
N ASP A 155 4.22 -20.27 -8.40
CA ASP A 155 4.67 -21.63 -8.69
C ASP A 155 5.68 -21.63 -9.85
N TYR A 156 5.54 -20.71 -10.82
CA TYR A 156 6.55 -20.49 -11.86
C TYR A 156 7.92 -20.10 -11.29
N TYR A 157 7.97 -19.12 -10.38
CA TYR A 157 9.24 -18.67 -9.81
C TYR A 157 9.87 -19.69 -8.85
N GLU A 158 9.07 -20.43 -8.07
CA GLU A 158 9.56 -21.57 -7.28
C GLU A 158 10.18 -22.65 -8.17
N GLN A 159 9.54 -22.99 -9.28
CA GLN A 159 10.09 -23.96 -10.24
C GLN A 159 11.34 -23.43 -10.95
N ALA A 160 11.42 -22.13 -11.21
CA ALA A 160 12.60 -21.51 -11.81
C ALA A 160 13.83 -21.67 -10.91
N VAL A 161 13.67 -21.43 -9.60
CA VAL A 161 14.74 -21.62 -8.61
C VAL A 161 15.12 -23.10 -8.46
N LYS A 162 14.14 -24.00 -8.36
CA LYS A 162 14.38 -25.46 -8.28
C LYS A 162 15.10 -26.06 -9.49
N LYS A 163 15.00 -25.42 -10.67
CA LYS A 163 15.71 -25.86 -11.88
C LYS A 163 17.18 -25.44 -11.89
N HIS A 164 17.64 -24.61 -10.95
CA HIS A 164 19.07 -24.37 -10.75
C HIS A 164 19.70 -25.62 -10.14
N ASP A 165 19.94 -26.63 -10.97
CA ASP A 165 20.67 -27.83 -10.59
C ASP A 165 22.16 -27.46 -10.42
N CYS A 166 22.56 -27.17 -9.19
CA CYS A 166 23.96 -26.93 -8.81
C CYS A 166 24.90 -28.09 -9.19
N GLY A 167 24.38 -29.31 -9.39
CA GLY A 167 25.15 -30.48 -9.81
C GLY A 167 25.35 -30.59 -11.33
N SER A 168 24.48 -30.00 -12.15
CA SER A 168 24.50 -30.20 -13.61
C SER A 168 25.58 -29.41 -14.37
N LYS A 169 26.08 -28.31 -13.79
CA LYS A 169 27.07 -27.43 -14.46
C LYS A 169 28.53 -27.84 -14.26
N GLY A 170 28.81 -28.98 -13.61
CA GLY A 170 30.17 -29.53 -13.53
C GLY A 170 31.15 -28.75 -12.63
N GLU A 171 30.69 -27.72 -11.93
CA GLU A 171 31.52 -26.86 -11.07
C GLU A 171 31.39 -27.15 -9.57
N VAL A 172 30.32 -27.84 -9.16
CA VAL A 172 30.19 -28.37 -7.80
C VAL A 172 30.37 -29.88 -7.87
N HIS A 173 31.51 -30.38 -7.38
CA HIS A 173 31.68 -31.81 -7.25
C HIS A 173 30.86 -32.31 -6.05
N ASN A 174 30.16 -33.44 -6.18
CA ASN A 174 29.39 -34.03 -5.07
C ASN A 174 30.22 -34.33 -3.81
N ASN A 175 31.56 -34.32 -3.90
CA ASN A 175 32.50 -34.50 -2.78
C ASN A 175 32.98 -33.17 -2.14
N ASP A 176 32.56 -32.02 -2.67
CA ASP A 176 32.92 -30.73 -2.07
C ASP A 176 32.19 -30.55 -0.73
N ASN A 177 32.87 -29.93 0.23
CA ASN A 177 32.22 -29.51 1.47
C ASN A 177 31.30 -28.29 1.22
N ASP A 178 30.36 -28.07 2.13
CA ASP A 178 29.35 -27.02 1.97
C ASP A 178 29.94 -25.61 1.81
N ALA A 179 31.11 -25.34 2.40
CA ALA A 179 31.81 -24.06 2.23
C ALA A 179 32.29 -23.86 0.78
N ALA A 180 32.83 -24.91 0.15
CA ALA A 180 33.23 -24.86 -1.25
C ALA A 180 32.02 -24.72 -2.18
N LYS A 181 30.94 -25.48 -1.93
CA LYS A 181 29.69 -25.35 -2.67
C LYS A 181 29.11 -23.94 -2.59
N LEU A 182 29.09 -23.36 -1.39
CA LEU A 182 28.58 -22.00 -1.18
C LEU A 182 29.42 -20.97 -1.91
N LYS A 183 30.75 -21.14 -1.93
CA LYS A 183 31.63 -20.26 -2.69
C LYS A 183 31.33 -20.31 -4.18
N THR A 184 31.15 -21.51 -4.75
CA THR A 184 30.76 -21.67 -6.16
C THR A 184 29.40 -21.04 -6.43
N LEU A 185 28.40 -21.25 -5.56
CA LEU A 185 27.08 -20.63 -5.70
C LEU A 185 27.15 -19.09 -5.69
N ILE A 186 27.96 -18.52 -4.79
CA ILE A 186 28.17 -17.07 -4.71
C ILE A 186 28.78 -16.53 -6.01
N SER A 187 29.88 -17.12 -6.50
CA SER A 187 30.48 -16.68 -7.77
C SER A 187 29.52 -16.87 -8.95
N TYR A 188 28.80 -17.98 -9.00
CA TYR A 188 27.77 -18.22 -10.02
C TYR A 188 26.72 -17.10 -10.05
N LEU A 189 26.18 -16.70 -8.89
CA LEU A 189 25.15 -15.67 -8.82
C LEU A 189 25.70 -14.29 -9.20
N PHE A 190 26.77 -13.86 -8.56
CA PHE A 190 27.21 -12.46 -8.64
C PHE A 190 28.18 -12.18 -9.79
N GLU A 191 28.98 -13.17 -10.21
CA GLU A 191 29.97 -12.99 -11.29
C GLU A 191 29.42 -13.47 -12.65
N GLU A 192 28.78 -14.64 -12.71
CA GLU A 192 28.33 -15.22 -13.99
C GLU A 192 26.91 -14.81 -14.38
N ASN A 193 25.98 -14.77 -13.41
CA ASN A 193 24.60 -14.39 -13.67
C ASN A 193 24.36 -12.90 -13.47
N GLY A 194 25.31 -12.16 -12.90
CA GLY A 194 25.25 -10.70 -12.82
C GLY A 194 24.18 -10.19 -11.86
N TYR A 195 23.81 -10.96 -10.83
CA TYR A 195 23.02 -10.42 -9.73
C TYR A 195 23.79 -9.29 -9.04
N HIS A 196 23.13 -8.20 -8.68
CA HIS A 196 23.79 -7.10 -7.97
C HIS A 196 22.85 -6.28 -7.08
N GLY A 197 23.44 -5.57 -6.12
CA GLY A 197 22.72 -4.61 -5.28
C GLY A 197 22.28 -3.37 -6.05
N SER A 198 21.07 -2.87 -5.78
CA SER A 198 20.60 -1.61 -6.33
C SER A 198 21.18 -0.40 -5.59
N ARG A 199 22.04 0.38 -6.25
CA ARG A 199 22.70 1.55 -5.62
C ARG A 199 22.13 2.89 -6.08
N GLN A 200 21.64 2.97 -7.31
CA GLN A 200 21.13 4.23 -7.89
C GLN A 200 19.64 4.41 -7.63
N ASP A 201 18.87 3.32 -7.63
CA ASP A 201 17.42 3.34 -7.44
C ASP A 201 17.00 2.48 -6.23
N TYR A 202 17.75 2.61 -5.12
CA TYR A 202 17.60 1.77 -3.93
C TYR A 202 16.16 1.72 -3.40
N TYR A 203 15.42 2.83 -3.46
CA TYR A 203 14.04 2.91 -2.94
C TYR A 203 12.97 2.45 -3.95
N ASN A 204 13.35 1.88 -5.09
CA ASN A 204 12.40 1.27 -5.99
C ASN A 204 11.80 0.00 -5.36
N LYS A 205 10.46 -0.08 -5.36
CA LYS A 205 9.72 -1.23 -4.84
C LYS A 205 10.07 -2.53 -5.55
N ALA A 206 10.46 -2.47 -6.83
CA ALA A 206 10.89 -3.63 -7.60
C ALA A 206 12.02 -4.40 -6.89
N ASN A 207 12.98 -3.70 -6.28
CA ASN A 207 14.10 -4.32 -5.57
C ASN A 207 13.68 -5.10 -4.30
N SER A 208 12.46 -4.89 -3.83
CA SER A 208 11.86 -5.61 -2.68
C SER A 208 10.97 -6.79 -3.11
N TYR A 209 10.66 -6.93 -4.40
CA TYR A 209 9.77 -7.97 -4.93
C TYR A 209 10.60 -9.12 -5.50
N MET A 210 10.46 -10.32 -4.94
CA MET A 210 11.33 -11.45 -5.31
C MET A 210 11.23 -11.83 -6.80
N ASN A 211 10.02 -11.74 -7.40
CA ASN A 211 9.86 -11.98 -8.84
C ASN A 211 10.69 -11.01 -9.69
N ARG A 212 10.74 -9.73 -9.29
CA ARG A 212 11.55 -8.71 -9.96
C ARG A 212 13.03 -8.91 -9.73
N VAL A 213 13.43 -9.32 -8.53
CA VAL A 213 14.85 -9.64 -8.26
C VAL A 213 15.33 -10.78 -9.15
N LEU A 214 14.49 -11.80 -9.40
CA LEU A 214 14.82 -12.89 -10.30
C LEU A 214 14.90 -12.44 -11.77
N ASP A 215 13.95 -11.61 -12.21
CA ASP A 215 13.85 -11.14 -13.60
C ASP A 215 14.92 -10.09 -13.95
N ASP A 216 15.08 -9.08 -13.08
CA ASP A 216 15.94 -7.92 -13.30
C ASP A 216 17.38 -8.17 -12.80
N ARG A 217 17.57 -9.21 -11.97
CA ARG A 217 18.84 -9.54 -11.29
C ARG A 217 19.38 -8.41 -10.40
N GLU A 218 18.49 -7.54 -9.95
CA GLU A 218 18.80 -6.40 -9.10
C GLU A 218 17.94 -6.47 -7.83
N GLY A 219 18.56 -6.23 -6.66
CA GLY A 219 17.85 -6.35 -5.39
C GLY A 219 18.40 -5.52 -4.23
N LEU A 220 17.68 -5.59 -3.12
CA LEU A 220 18.09 -5.07 -1.82
C LEU A 220 18.96 -6.09 -1.06
N PRO A 221 19.70 -5.67 -0.01
CA PRO A 221 20.50 -6.59 0.78
C PRO A 221 19.70 -7.80 1.31
N ILE A 222 18.46 -7.55 1.74
CA ILE A 222 17.59 -8.61 2.26
C ILE A 222 17.07 -9.55 1.17
N THR A 223 16.73 -9.05 -0.02
CA THR A 223 16.15 -9.89 -1.07
C THR A 223 17.21 -10.76 -1.76
N LEU A 224 18.41 -10.20 -2.00
CA LEU A 224 19.55 -10.99 -2.48
C LEU A 224 19.96 -12.05 -1.46
N SER A 225 19.90 -11.73 -0.15
CA SER A 225 20.17 -12.71 0.90
C SER A 225 19.15 -13.85 0.94
N VAL A 226 17.86 -13.56 0.79
CA VAL A 226 16.81 -14.59 0.70
C VAL A 226 17.04 -15.48 -0.52
N LEU A 227 17.42 -14.91 -1.67
CA LEU A 227 17.74 -15.69 -2.87
C LEU A 227 18.93 -16.64 -2.65
N VAL A 228 20.02 -16.16 -2.05
CA VAL A 228 21.18 -17.01 -1.75
C VAL A 228 20.80 -18.12 -0.76
N MET A 229 20.03 -17.81 0.27
CA MET A 229 19.56 -18.82 1.24
C MET A 229 18.71 -19.90 0.58
N GLU A 230 17.80 -19.51 -0.32
CA GLU A 230 16.94 -20.46 -1.03
C GLU A 230 17.77 -21.38 -1.95
N LEU A 231 18.67 -20.80 -2.76
CA LEU A 231 19.52 -21.58 -3.65
C LEU A 231 20.49 -22.47 -2.87
N ALA A 232 21.01 -22.02 -1.73
CA ALA A 232 21.85 -22.84 -0.86
C ALA A 232 21.08 -24.08 -0.39
N ALA A 233 19.83 -23.91 0.06
CA ALA A 233 18.98 -25.02 0.49
C ALA A 233 18.68 -26.00 -0.65
N GLU A 234 18.30 -25.49 -1.84
CA GLU A 234 18.06 -26.32 -3.03
C GLU A 234 19.30 -27.08 -3.50
N CYS A 235 20.49 -26.53 -3.24
CA CYS A 235 21.78 -27.16 -3.56
C CYS A 235 22.33 -28.04 -2.43
N GLY A 236 21.54 -28.29 -1.37
CA GLY A 236 21.92 -29.13 -0.24
C GLY A 236 23.10 -28.57 0.55
N ILE A 237 23.17 -27.25 0.69
CA ILE A 237 24.15 -26.52 1.51
C ILE A 237 23.45 -26.12 2.81
N ASP A 238 23.83 -26.77 3.91
CA ASP A 238 23.22 -26.50 5.21
C ASP A 238 23.87 -25.30 5.91
N GLY A 239 23.22 -24.78 6.95
CA GLY A 239 23.84 -23.78 7.85
C GLY A 239 23.92 -22.35 7.30
N VAL A 240 23.33 -22.05 6.13
CA VAL A 240 23.23 -20.68 5.59
C VAL A 240 22.00 -19.97 6.18
N VAL A 241 22.22 -18.89 6.93
CA VAL A 241 21.14 -18.17 7.62
C VAL A 241 21.25 -16.65 7.46
N GLY A 242 20.11 -15.97 7.47
CA GLY A 242 20.04 -14.51 7.38
C GLY A 242 20.40 -13.81 8.68
N VAL A 243 21.03 -12.64 8.56
CA VAL A 243 21.48 -11.79 9.67
C VAL A 243 20.99 -10.35 9.46
N GLY A 244 20.07 -9.94 10.31
CA GLY A 244 19.43 -8.64 10.31
C GLY A 244 20.26 -7.54 10.96
N ALA A 245 21.49 -7.31 10.50
CA ALA A 245 22.35 -6.25 11.02
C ALA A 245 21.65 -4.87 10.99
N PRO A 246 21.94 -3.96 11.95
CA PRO A 246 21.38 -2.62 11.90
C PRO A 246 21.81 -1.87 10.64
N GLY A 247 20.84 -1.46 9.82
CA GLY A 247 21.07 -0.68 8.61
C GLY A 247 21.55 -1.46 7.38
N HIS A 248 21.82 -2.78 7.50
CA HIS A 248 22.16 -3.66 6.37
C HIS A 248 21.63 -5.08 6.58
N PHE A 249 21.61 -5.94 5.56
CA PHE A 249 21.24 -7.35 5.76
C PHE A 249 22.26 -8.22 5.05
N ILE A 250 22.76 -9.23 5.76
CA ILE A 250 23.80 -10.15 5.28
C ILE A 250 23.37 -11.58 5.57
N ILE A 251 24.17 -12.54 5.12
CA ILE A 251 24.03 -13.95 5.52
C ILE A 251 25.25 -14.38 6.32
N LYS A 252 25.10 -15.45 7.09
CA LYS A 252 26.22 -16.19 7.66
C LYS A 252 26.07 -17.68 7.38
N HIS A 253 27.20 -18.33 7.14
CA HIS A 253 27.31 -19.78 7.03
C HIS A 253 27.90 -20.32 8.33
N VAL A 254 27.22 -21.28 8.95
CA VAL A 254 27.60 -21.86 10.25
C VAL A 254 28.01 -23.32 10.03
N ILE A 255 29.30 -23.63 10.20
CA ILE A 255 29.87 -24.99 10.13
C ILE A 255 30.69 -25.24 11.39
N ASP A 256 30.41 -26.31 12.14
CA ASP A 256 31.18 -26.71 13.33
C ASP A 256 31.46 -25.54 14.29
N GLU A 257 30.42 -24.75 14.61
CA GLU A 257 30.47 -23.54 15.45
C GLU A 257 31.27 -22.34 14.89
N LYS A 258 31.83 -22.47 13.68
CA LYS A 258 32.50 -21.37 12.97
C LYS A 258 31.49 -20.62 12.12
N GLU A 259 31.54 -19.30 12.21
CA GLU A 259 30.68 -18.40 11.44
C GLU A 259 31.50 -17.72 10.34
N GLN A 260 31.00 -17.78 9.11
CA GLN A 260 31.52 -17.00 7.99
C GLN A 260 30.42 -16.06 7.47
N PHE A 261 30.66 -14.76 7.55
CA PHE A 261 29.72 -13.74 7.06
C PHE A 261 29.96 -13.45 5.58
N ILE A 262 28.88 -13.21 4.84
CA ILE A 262 28.89 -12.91 3.42
C ILE A 262 27.89 -11.78 3.16
N ASP A 263 28.24 -10.81 2.33
CA ASP A 263 27.37 -9.72 1.88
C ASP A 263 26.89 -9.93 0.44
N PRO A 264 25.68 -10.50 0.23
CA PRO A 264 25.06 -10.63 -1.09
C PRO A 264 24.87 -9.29 -1.82
N PHE A 265 24.73 -8.17 -1.11
CA PHE A 265 24.53 -6.87 -1.76
C PHE A 265 25.81 -6.33 -2.40
N ASP A 266 26.96 -6.67 -1.82
CA ASP A 266 28.29 -6.26 -2.27
C ASP A 266 28.97 -7.38 -3.10
N GLY A 267 28.19 -8.05 -3.96
CA GLY A 267 28.69 -9.09 -4.87
C GLY A 267 29.09 -10.39 -4.18
N GLY A 268 28.48 -10.71 -3.04
CA GLY A 268 28.81 -11.92 -2.28
C GLY A 268 30.15 -11.84 -1.54
N LYS A 269 30.58 -10.64 -1.17
CA LYS A 269 31.85 -10.41 -0.47
C LYS A 269 31.88 -11.13 0.88
N TYR A 270 32.92 -11.93 1.10
CA TYR A 270 33.20 -12.55 2.41
C TYR A 270 33.70 -11.49 3.39
N LEU A 271 33.09 -11.44 4.58
CA LEU A 271 33.39 -10.45 5.61
C LEU A 271 34.10 -11.11 6.79
N SER A 272 35.17 -10.46 7.27
CA SER A 272 35.70 -10.75 8.59
C SER A 272 34.78 -10.20 9.68
N GLN A 273 34.97 -10.63 10.93
CA GLN A 273 34.25 -10.03 12.05
C GLN A 273 34.46 -8.50 12.11
N ALA A 274 35.68 -8.03 11.91
CA ALA A 274 35.99 -6.60 11.88
C ALA A 274 35.22 -5.86 10.77
N ASP A 275 35.09 -6.46 9.57
CA ASP A 275 34.29 -5.89 8.48
C ASP A 275 32.81 -5.78 8.84
N THR A 276 32.25 -6.79 9.52
CA THR A 276 30.84 -6.76 9.96
C THR A 276 30.59 -5.70 11.04
N GLU A 277 31.53 -5.51 11.96
CA GLU A 277 31.45 -4.47 12.98
C GLU A 277 31.51 -3.06 12.36
N GLU A 278 32.44 -2.87 11.41
CA GLU A 278 32.61 -1.64 10.65
C GLU A 278 31.35 -1.33 9.82
N LEU A 279 30.77 -2.34 9.16
CA LEU A 279 29.52 -2.21 8.41
C LEU A 279 28.36 -1.70 9.28
N VAL A 280 28.20 -2.23 10.49
CA VAL A 280 27.15 -1.76 11.43
C VAL A 280 27.43 -0.33 11.89
N ARG A 281 28.69 -0.02 12.23
CA ARG A 281 29.11 1.30 12.70
C ARG A 281 28.89 2.36 11.62
N ALA A 282 29.30 2.09 10.39
CA ALA A 282 29.14 2.99 9.24
C ALA A 282 27.67 3.28 8.93
N ASN A 283 26.80 2.27 9.03
CA ASN A 283 25.39 2.42 8.67
C ASN A 283 24.50 3.07 9.74
N THR A 284 24.94 3.04 11.02
CA THR A 284 24.11 3.50 12.15
C THR A 284 24.75 4.56 13.02
N GLY A 285 26.08 4.73 12.97
CA GLY A 285 26.84 5.58 13.88
C GLY A 285 26.87 5.07 15.32
N ARG A 286 26.48 3.81 15.57
CA ARG A 286 26.39 3.23 16.93
C ARG A 286 27.53 2.27 17.21
N SER A 287 27.81 2.06 18.50
CA SER A 287 28.68 0.98 18.95
C SER A 287 28.08 -0.37 18.58
N PHE A 288 28.93 -1.29 18.15
CA PHE A 288 28.57 -2.65 17.84
C PHE A 288 28.25 -3.44 19.13
N VAL A 289 27.24 -4.33 19.06
CA VAL A 289 27.00 -5.36 20.06
C VAL A 289 26.80 -6.71 19.35
N PRO A 290 27.27 -7.84 19.93
CA PRO A 290 27.25 -9.15 19.27
C PRO A 290 25.85 -9.61 18.81
N GLU A 291 24.80 -9.21 19.52
CA GLU A 291 23.41 -9.56 19.21
C GLU A 291 22.96 -9.05 17.84
N TYR A 292 23.64 -8.05 17.28
CA TYR A 292 23.39 -7.57 15.92
C TYR A 292 23.73 -8.60 14.83
N LEU A 293 24.52 -9.63 15.15
CA LEU A 293 24.89 -10.71 14.25
C LEU A 293 24.16 -12.03 14.52
N ALA A 294 23.12 -11.98 15.36
CA ALA A 294 22.27 -13.13 15.62
C ALA A 294 21.52 -13.58 14.36
N LYS A 295 21.24 -14.89 14.26
CA LYS A 295 20.38 -15.45 13.22
C LYS A 295 19.01 -14.76 13.30
N SER A 296 18.53 -14.27 12.16
CA SER A 296 17.16 -13.79 12.03
C SER A 296 16.20 -14.95 11.82
N ASN A 297 15.08 -14.95 12.55
CA ASN A 297 13.97 -15.84 12.25
C ASN A 297 13.29 -15.39 10.93
N LYS A 298 12.60 -16.31 10.25
CA LYS A 298 12.00 -16.08 8.94
C LYS A 298 10.87 -15.04 9.03
N ARG A 299 10.11 -15.02 10.14
CA ARG A 299 9.09 -13.98 10.39
C ARG A 299 9.71 -12.57 10.39
N ASP A 300 10.83 -12.36 11.08
CA ASP A 300 11.52 -11.07 11.17
C ASP A 300 12.07 -10.62 9.81
N ILE A 301 12.52 -11.57 8.99
CA ILE A 301 12.94 -11.29 7.60
C ILE A 301 11.75 -10.74 6.80
N VAL A 302 10.60 -11.43 6.82
CA VAL A 302 9.38 -10.99 6.12
C VAL A 302 8.88 -9.64 6.63
N LEU A 303 8.86 -9.43 7.95
CA LEU A 303 8.47 -8.14 8.54
C LEU A 303 9.43 -7.02 8.10
N ARG A 304 10.73 -7.31 7.98
CA ARG A 304 11.73 -6.35 7.49
C ARG A 304 11.55 -6.05 5.98
N MET A 305 11.22 -7.05 5.16
CA MET A 305 10.87 -6.83 3.75
C MET A 305 9.65 -5.91 3.60
N LEU A 306 8.60 -6.12 4.42
CA LEU A 306 7.43 -5.24 4.45
C LEU A 306 7.78 -3.81 4.92
N ARG A 307 8.68 -3.66 5.90
CA ARG A 307 9.18 -2.35 6.36
C ARG A 307 10.02 -1.64 5.29
N ASN A 308 10.78 -2.36 4.46
CA ASN A 308 11.48 -1.78 3.31
C ASN A 308 10.47 -1.21 2.29
N LEU A 309 9.40 -1.95 1.99
CA LEU A 309 8.33 -1.48 1.10
C LEU A 309 7.59 -0.26 1.67
N MET A 310 7.39 -0.20 2.99
CA MET A 310 6.86 1.00 3.64
C MET A 310 7.81 2.20 3.46
N GLY A 311 9.12 2.01 3.64
CA GLY A 311 10.12 3.05 3.40
C GLY A 311 10.08 3.55 1.94
N ALA A 312 10.04 2.63 0.97
CA ALA A 312 9.92 2.95 -0.45
C ALA A 312 8.63 3.75 -0.78
N ALA A 313 7.49 3.35 -0.22
CA ALA A 313 6.22 4.04 -0.42
C ALA A 313 6.18 5.43 0.23
N GLN A 314 6.89 5.62 1.36
CA GLN A 314 7.08 6.92 1.99
C GLN A 314 7.91 7.85 1.11
N GLU A 315 9.03 7.36 0.58
CA GLU A 315 9.93 8.14 -0.28
C GLU A 315 9.25 8.54 -1.58
N SER A 316 8.39 7.67 -2.11
CA SER A 316 7.60 7.92 -3.32
C SER A 316 6.37 8.84 -3.10
N ASN A 317 6.12 9.29 -1.87
CA ASN A 317 4.96 10.10 -1.44
C ASN A 317 3.60 9.50 -1.85
N GLN A 318 3.45 8.17 -1.70
CA GLN A 318 2.21 7.46 -1.99
C GLN A 318 1.59 6.88 -0.69
N PRO A 319 1.10 7.73 0.23
CA PRO A 319 0.65 7.29 1.56
C PRO A 319 -0.55 6.33 1.53
N ALA A 320 -1.36 6.40 0.46
CA ALA A 320 -2.47 5.46 0.23
C ALA A 320 -1.98 4.00 0.09
N GLU A 321 -0.70 3.80 -0.23
CA GLU A 321 -0.09 2.49 -0.39
C GLU A 321 0.27 1.85 0.95
N LEU A 322 0.62 2.64 1.97
CA LEU A 322 1.14 2.15 3.24
C LEU A 322 0.16 1.22 3.96
N LEU A 323 -1.14 1.44 3.80
CA LEU A 323 -2.16 0.68 4.51
C LEU A 323 -2.08 -0.83 4.22
N ARG A 324 -1.76 -1.25 2.99
CA ARG A 324 -1.70 -2.69 2.65
C ARG A 324 -0.52 -3.40 3.31
N TYR A 325 0.62 -2.72 3.45
CA TYR A 325 1.80 -3.28 4.13
C TYR A 325 1.60 -3.31 5.63
N VAL A 326 1.05 -2.23 6.22
CA VAL A 326 0.76 -2.19 7.66
C VAL A 326 -0.33 -3.17 8.05
N GLU A 327 -1.36 -3.36 7.23
CA GLU A 327 -2.35 -4.43 7.44
C GLU A 327 -1.70 -5.80 7.49
N THR A 328 -0.69 -6.04 6.64
CA THR A 328 0.06 -7.29 6.57
C THR A 328 1.00 -7.46 7.78
N LEU A 329 1.69 -6.40 8.19
CA LEU A 329 2.49 -6.39 9.43
C LEU A 329 1.65 -6.77 10.64
N VAL A 330 0.47 -6.16 10.83
CA VAL A 330 -0.41 -6.47 11.96
C VAL A 330 -1.02 -7.88 11.85
N ALA A 331 -1.16 -8.44 10.65
CA ALA A 331 -1.60 -9.83 10.50
C ALA A 331 -0.50 -10.82 10.92
N LEU A 332 0.76 -10.53 10.61
CA LEU A 332 1.91 -11.36 10.96
C LEU A 332 2.37 -11.19 12.42
N GLN A 333 2.17 -10.00 12.99
CA GLN A 333 2.53 -9.66 14.35
C GLN A 333 1.39 -8.89 15.04
N PRO A 334 0.31 -9.60 15.45
CA PRO A 334 -0.90 -8.99 15.96
C PRO A 334 -0.74 -8.34 17.35
N ASP A 335 0.36 -8.55 18.04
CA ASP A 335 0.70 -7.92 19.31
C ASP A 335 1.59 -6.67 19.15
N SER A 336 2.00 -6.33 17.91
CA SER A 336 2.78 -5.12 17.63
C SER A 336 1.95 -3.86 17.85
N ALA A 337 2.16 -3.24 19.01
CA ALA A 337 1.54 -1.97 19.38
C ALA A 337 1.86 -0.85 18.37
N PHE A 338 3.11 -0.79 17.89
CA PHE A 338 3.55 0.20 16.92
C PHE A 338 2.83 0.04 15.58
N ASP A 339 2.73 -1.18 15.08
CA ASP A 339 2.08 -1.44 13.78
C ASP A 339 0.57 -1.23 13.86
N ARG A 340 -0.07 -1.58 14.98
CA ARG A 340 -1.48 -1.27 15.25
C ARG A 340 -1.76 0.23 15.30
N TRP A 341 -0.90 0.98 16.00
CA TRP A 341 -1.00 2.43 16.04
C TRP A 341 -0.88 3.04 14.63
N SER A 342 0.16 2.64 13.89
CA SER A 342 0.37 3.04 12.50
C SER A 342 -0.85 2.71 11.62
N ARG A 343 -1.45 1.53 11.79
CA ARG A 343 -2.66 1.13 11.07
C ARG A 343 -3.85 2.01 11.42
N ALA A 344 -4.07 2.28 12.70
CA ALA A 344 -5.17 3.13 13.15
C ALA A 344 -5.09 4.54 12.53
N VAL A 345 -3.90 5.13 12.49
CA VAL A 345 -3.67 6.44 11.86
C VAL A 345 -4.01 6.41 10.37
N LEU A 346 -3.49 5.43 9.62
CA LEU A 346 -3.76 5.28 8.19
C LEU A 346 -5.24 5.01 7.90
N LEU A 347 -5.92 4.22 8.75
CA LEU A 347 -7.36 3.96 8.63
C LEU A 347 -8.19 5.23 8.84
N ILE A 348 -7.82 6.08 9.81
CA ILE A 348 -8.48 7.39 10.05
C ILE A 348 -8.32 8.31 8.83
N GLN A 349 -7.11 8.41 8.29
CA GLN A 349 -6.83 9.21 7.08
C GLN A 349 -7.68 8.73 5.88
N ASN A 350 -7.92 7.43 5.78
CA ASN A 350 -8.77 6.81 4.76
C ASN A 350 -10.27 6.77 5.13
N ARG A 351 -10.70 7.47 6.20
CA ARG A 351 -12.09 7.54 6.70
C ARG A 351 -12.68 6.18 7.09
N GLN A 352 -11.85 5.22 7.46
CA GLN A 352 -12.24 3.88 7.91
C GLN A 352 -12.32 3.80 9.45
N PHE A 353 -13.16 4.64 10.04
CA PHE A 353 -13.23 4.83 11.49
C PHE A 353 -13.60 3.56 12.28
N GLY A 354 -14.48 2.72 11.74
CA GLY A 354 -14.89 1.47 12.41
C GLY A 354 -13.75 0.46 12.55
N ALA A 355 -12.86 0.39 11.55
CA ALA A 355 -11.67 -0.46 11.61
C ALA A 355 -10.62 0.14 12.54
N ALA A 356 -10.37 1.47 12.44
CA ALA A 356 -9.42 2.17 13.30
C ALA A 356 -9.76 2.03 14.79
N LYS A 357 -11.06 2.10 15.12
CA LYS A 357 -11.56 1.93 16.49
C LYS A 357 -11.08 0.62 17.13
N LYS A 358 -11.07 -0.49 16.38
CA LYS A 358 -10.63 -1.80 16.91
C LYS A 358 -9.17 -1.79 17.36
N ASP A 359 -8.29 -1.14 16.59
CA ASP A 359 -6.87 -1.01 16.97
C ASP A 359 -6.68 -0.09 18.16
N LEU A 360 -7.42 1.03 18.21
CA LEU A 360 -7.36 1.96 19.35
C LEU A 360 -7.89 1.32 20.64
N GLU A 361 -8.98 0.56 20.57
CA GLU A 361 -9.52 -0.18 21.72
C GLU A 361 -8.51 -1.21 22.24
N TRP A 362 -7.85 -1.95 21.33
CA TRP A 362 -6.80 -2.88 21.71
C TRP A 362 -5.63 -2.15 22.40
N LEU A 363 -5.17 -1.02 21.84
CA LEU A 363 -4.07 -0.24 22.41
C LEU A 363 -4.38 0.28 23.81
N LEU A 364 -5.59 0.80 24.02
CA LEU A 364 -6.07 1.27 25.33
C LEU A 364 -6.13 0.16 26.38
N GLN A 365 -6.44 -1.07 25.96
CA GLN A 365 -6.45 -2.24 26.84
C GLN A 365 -5.04 -2.75 27.13
N ALA A 366 -4.22 -2.90 26.10
CA ALA A 366 -2.87 -3.45 26.21
C ALA A 366 -1.88 -2.53 26.94
N LYS A 367 -2.11 -1.20 26.90
CA LYS A 367 -1.24 -0.16 27.50
C LYS A 367 0.26 -0.42 27.25
N PRO A 368 0.67 -0.58 25.98
CA PRO A 368 2.03 -0.95 25.64
C PRO A 368 3.02 0.14 26.01
N THR A 369 4.19 -0.25 26.53
CA THR A 369 5.26 0.67 26.90
C THR A 369 5.74 1.46 25.67
N GLY A 370 5.89 2.79 25.79
CA GLY A 370 6.41 3.66 24.72
C GLY A 370 5.34 4.28 23.79
N ILE A 371 4.06 3.95 23.99
CA ILE A 371 2.94 4.66 23.38
C ILE A 371 2.19 5.42 24.47
N ASP A 372 2.28 6.75 24.47
CA ASP A 372 1.48 7.57 25.37
C ASP A 372 0.09 7.77 24.77
N LEU A 373 -0.89 7.07 25.33
CA LEU A 373 -2.29 7.11 24.91
C LEU A 373 -3.06 8.28 25.55
N GLY A 374 -2.40 9.13 26.34
CA GLY A 374 -3.01 10.27 27.02
C GLY A 374 -4.02 9.82 28.08
N THR A 375 -3.59 9.63 29.32
CA THR A 375 -4.51 9.49 30.44
C THR A 375 -4.99 10.87 30.89
N SER A 376 -6.02 11.40 30.26
CA SER A 376 -6.81 12.48 30.87
C SER A 376 -8.25 12.44 30.40
N THR A 377 -9.11 12.22 31.39
CA THR A 377 -10.55 12.47 31.37
C THR A 377 -10.92 13.68 30.50
N GLY A 378 -11.62 13.46 29.39
CA GLY A 378 -12.42 14.50 28.73
C GLY A 378 -12.10 14.81 27.27
N ASP A 379 -10.85 14.74 26.82
CA ASP A 379 -10.49 15.12 25.45
C ASP A 379 -9.35 14.26 24.89
N LEU A 380 -9.67 13.38 23.94
CA LEU A 380 -8.70 12.68 23.07
C LEU A 380 -8.01 13.70 22.15
N SER A 381 -7.12 14.51 22.71
CA SER A 381 -6.27 15.42 21.97
C SER A 381 -4.82 14.96 22.13
N VAL A 382 -4.28 14.42 21.03
CA VAL A 382 -2.86 14.11 20.81
C VAL A 382 -2.34 12.92 21.62
N ALA A 383 -2.42 11.72 21.04
CA ALA A 383 -1.54 10.62 21.44
C ALA A 383 -0.21 10.74 20.65
N SER A 384 0.91 10.62 21.37
CA SER A 384 2.25 10.75 20.81
C SER A 384 3.04 9.46 21.05
N VAL A 385 3.73 8.97 20.02
CA VAL A 385 4.62 7.81 20.12
C VAL A 385 6.04 8.34 20.20
N THR A 386 6.70 8.14 21.33
CA THR A 386 8.09 8.54 21.55
C THR A 386 9.02 7.39 21.14
N THR A 387 9.35 7.27 19.85
CA THR A 387 10.26 6.21 19.38
C THR A 387 11.70 6.50 19.78
N HIS A 388 12.17 5.94 20.90
CA HIS A 388 13.59 6.04 21.31
C HIS A 388 14.53 5.04 20.59
N ARG A 389 14.08 4.35 19.53
CA ARG A 389 14.87 3.31 18.85
C ARG A 389 14.63 3.21 17.33
N CYS A 390 14.87 4.27 16.55
CA CYS A 390 15.34 4.15 15.15
C CYS A 390 15.52 5.53 14.49
N PRO A 391 16.71 5.93 14.00
CA PRO A 391 16.89 7.24 13.35
C PRO A 391 16.33 7.31 11.91
N LYS A 392 15.92 6.19 11.30
CA LYS A 392 15.58 6.11 9.86
C LYS A 392 14.07 6.09 9.54
N PHE A 393 13.19 6.07 10.54
CA PHE A 393 11.73 6.19 10.33
C PHE A 393 11.23 7.54 10.87
N LYS A 394 11.28 8.58 10.03
CA LYS A 394 10.53 9.81 10.30
C LYS A 394 9.08 9.58 9.89
N LEU A 395 8.24 9.12 10.82
CA LEU A 395 6.80 9.36 10.67
C LEU A 395 6.63 10.89 10.76
N PHE A 396 6.10 11.52 9.72
CA PHE A 396 5.79 12.96 9.76
C PHE A 396 4.97 13.24 11.01
N TYR A 397 5.54 14.06 11.90
CA TYR A 397 4.85 14.59 13.07
C TYR A 397 3.62 15.35 12.59
N LEU A 398 2.45 14.95 13.10
CA LEU A 398 1.17 15.62 12.94
C LEU A 398 1.20 16.97 13.67
N THR A 399 1.74 18.00 13.04
CA THR A 399 1.38 19.39 13.36
C THR A 399 0.34 19.84 12.33
N ASP A 400 -0.84 20.18 12.84
CA ASP A 400 -2.02 20.74 12.14
C ASP A 400 -3.14 19.78 11.72
N TYR A 401 -3.81 19.17 12.71
CA TYR A 401 -5.28 19.01 12.66
C TYR A 401 -5.86 19.09 14.08
N ARG A 402 -6.14 20.32 14.55
CA ARG A 402 -7.25 20.53 15.49
C ARG A 402 -8.54 20.38 14.69
N VAL A 403 -9.60 19.88 15.33
CA VAL A 403 -10.96 19.66 14.84
C VAL A 403 -11.19 18.24 14.26
N TRP A 404 -12.26 17.60 14.74
CA TRP A 404 -12.90 16.33 14.33
C TRP A 404 -12.76 15.13 15.29
N TRP A 405 -13.18 15.33 16.55
CA TRP A 405 -13.69 14.25 17.42
C TRP A 405 -15.15 14.44 17.88
N SER A 406 -15.91 15.36 17.26
CA SER A 406 -17.31 15.63 17.67
C SER A 406 -18.35 14.62 17.14
N HIS A 407 -17.99 13.71 16.23
CA HIS A 407 -18.95 12.84 15.54
C HIS A 407 -19.01 11.39 16.02
N LEU A 408 -18.10 10.94 16.90
CA LEU A 408 -18.13 9.59 17.48
C LEU A 408 -18.89 9.50 18.82
N GLY A 409 -19.32 10.63 19.38
CA GLY A 409 -20.03 10.71 20.67
C GLY A 409 -21.56 10.75 20.61
N LYS A 410 -22.20 10.51 19.45
CA LYS A 410 -23.68 10.62 19.31
C LYS A 410 -24.41 9.35 18.84
N VAL A 411 -23.76 8.19 18.81
CA VAL A 411 -24.44 6.91 18.56
C VAL A 411 -24.32 6.06 19.82
N GLY A 412 -25.24 6.29 20.77
CA GLY A 412 -25.22 5.58 22.05
C GLY A 412 -26.09 6.18 23.14
N LYS A 413 -27.20 6.86 22.80
CA LYS A 413 -28.34 7.11 23.70
C LYS A 413 -29.60 7.27 22.85
N GLY A 414 -30.43 6.23 22.81
CA GLY A 414 -31.75 6.26 22.18
C GLY A 414 -32.22 4.88 21.72
N ALA A 415 -33.15 4.31 22.49
CA ALA A 415 -33.84 3.02 22.37
C ALA A 415 -33.04 1.77 22.75
#